data_AF-A0A2T0SKC9-F1
#
_entry.id   AF-A0A2T0SKC9-F1
#
_cell.length_a   1.000
_cell.length_b   1.000
_cell.length_c   1.000
_cell.angle_alpha   90.00
_cell.angle_beta   90.00
_cell.angle_gamma   90.00
#
_symmetry.space_group_name_H-M   'P 1'
#
loop_
_entity.id
_entity.type
_entity.pdbx_description
1 polymer ?
#
loop_
_entity_poly.entity_id
_entity_poly.type
_entity_poly.pdbx_seq_one_letter_code
_entity_poly.pdbx_strand_id
1 'polypeptide(L)'
;MYSPEIEAIHHAFRTAGDTLLAESQLLIDGVDPQKVDKVTRLQKLGFTSSSQVVDSQQELEKREKAVKQARIIQDYSLRYPNQKFITKAQVEQICEKYKLVCGPIKQYTGFVPEKNLKEIESFRLNRTDEPTFYQIDEVGTRRGANMKKLVAYLNKINHLIEHDELGIGSYDLTKYGSGSYGSHYVLERLLKDRINTELGDHDLVQTVRYSSVNAQFQICAPSKDFKQENTKKTGFFLSLIQPKAVIQEILDPVVLQPVKGGYLVLTAWGPEASDPIVVNQKFN
;
A
#
# COMPACT_ATOMS: atom_id res chain seq x y z
N MET A 1 31.03 -8.67 7.21
CA MET A 1 30.75 -7.21 7.17
C MET A 1 29.50 -7.01 6.35
N TYR A 2 28.58 -6.17 6.84
CA TYR A 2 27.34 -5.86 6.14
C TYR A 2 27.65 -5.10 4.85
N SER A 3 26.97 -5.40 3.73
CA SER A 3 27.16 -4.61 2.51
C SER A 3 26.58 -3.21 2.74
N PRO A 4 27.29 -2.12 2.38
CA PRO A 4 26.79 -0.75 2.48
C PRO A 4 25.43 -0.54 1.79
N GLU A 5 25.16 -1.31 0.72
CA GLU A 5 23.91 -1.26 -0.02
C GLU A 5 22.72 -1.77 0.80
N ILE A 6 22.93 -2.81 1.60
CA ILE A 6 21.88 -3.39 2.45
C ILE A 6 21.56 -2.46 3.61
N GLU A 7 22.60 -1.87 4.21
CA GLU A 7 22.41 -0.85 5.25
C GLU A 7 21.60 0.33 4.72
N ALA A 8 21.85 0.75 3.48
CA ALA A 8 21.09 1.81 2.83
C ALA A 8 19.62 1.43 2.60
N ILE A 9 19.31 0.18 2.21
CA ILE A 9 17.93 -0.31 2.06
C ILE A 9 17.21 -0.28 3.41
N HIS A 10 17.82 -0.86 4.45
CA HIS A 10 17.20 -0.92 5.78
C HIS A 10 17.05 0.46 6.41
N HIS A 11 18.04 1.33 6.22
CA HIS A 11 17.93 2.72 6.62
C HIS A 11 16.77 3.41 5.89
N ALA A 12 16.60 3.20 4.58
CA ALA A 12 15.50 3.78 3.81
C ALA A 12 14.13 3.34 4.37
N PHE A 13 13.92 2.04 4.61
CA PHE A 13 12.66 1.55 5.18
C PHE A 13 12.42 2.06 6.61
N ARG A 14 13.46 2.16 7.44
CA ARG A 14 13.34 2.59 8.85
C ARG A 14 13.13 4.09 9.02
N THR A 15 13.61 4.90 8.07
CA THR A 15 13.56 6.37 8.17
C THR A 15 12.50 7.03 7.29
N ALA A 16 11.98 6.33 6.27
CA ALA A 16 11.00 6.91 5.34
C ALA A 16 9.80 7.56 6.04
N GLY A 17 9.19 6.88 7.02
CA GLY A 17 8.07 7.44 7.79
C GLY A 17 8.45 8.69 8.57
N ASP A 18 9.61 8.69 9.23
CA ASP A 18 10.09 9.81 10.04
C ASP A 18 10.42 11.03 9.16
N THR A 19 11.04 10.81 8.00
CA THR A 19 11.32 11.86 7.01
C THR A 19 10.03 12.48 6.48
N LEU A 20 9.05 11.66 6.12
CA LEU A 20 7.75 12.14 5.63
C LEU A 20 6.98 12.92 6.70
N LEU A 21 7.09 12.51 7.98
CA LEU A 21 6.51 13.26 9.09
C LEU A 21 7.16 14.65 9.22
N ALA A 22 8.48 14.72 9.14
CA ALA A 22 9.21 16.00 9.19
C ALA A 22 8.85 16.92 8.01
N GLU A 23 8.81 16.38 6.79
CA GLU A 23 8.36 17.13 5.60
C GLU A 23 6.92 17.62 5.73
N SER A 24 6.03 16.75 6.22
CA SER A 24 4.62 17.10 6.45
C SER A 24 4.50 18.22 7.48
N GLN A 25 5.28 18.17 8.56
CA GLN A 25 5.27 19.19 9.60
C GLN A 25 5.74 20.55 9.07
N LEU A 26 6.81 20.58 8.27
CA LEU A 26 7.29 21.80 7.62
C LEU A 26 6.23 22.43 6.70
N LEU A 27 5.48 21.61 5.96
CA LEU A 27 4.38 22.08 5.11
C LEU A 27 3.20 22.62 5.93
N ILE A 28 2.92 22.03 7.09
CA ILE A 28 1.84 22.48 7.99
C ILE A 28 2.18 23.83 8.61
N ASP A 29 3.43 23.97 9.08
CA ASP A 29 3.92 25.16 9.78
C ASP A 29 4.20 26.34 8.82
N GLY A 30 4.48 26.05 7.55
CA GLY A 30 4.74 27.06 6.51
C GLY A 30 3.50 27.85 6.06
N VAL A 31 2.28 27.42 6.41
CA VAL A 31 1.03 28.09 6.01
C VAL A 31 0.48 28.92 7.16
N ASP A 32 0.22 30.21 6.89
CA ASP A 32 -0.36 31.13 7.88
C ASP A 32 -1.74 30.62 8.39
N PRO A 33 -1.87 30.34 9.70
CA PRO A 33 -3.14 29.90 10.30
C PRO A 33 -4.31 30.86 10.04
N GLN A 34 -4.06 32.18 10.01
CA GLN A 34 -5.12 33.16 9.77
C GLN A 34 -5.67 33.08 8.34
N LYS A 35 -4.80 32.77 7.37
CA LYS A 35 -5.17 32.54 5.97
C LYS A 35 -6.06 31.31 5.85
N VAL A 36 -5.71 30.22 6.52
CA VAL A 36 -6.50 28.97 6.55
C VAL A 36 -7.89 29.24 7.12
N ASP A 37 -7.97 29.90 8.27
CA ASP A 37 -9.23 30.17 8.95
C ASP A 37 -10.16 31.04 8.11
N LYS A 38 -9.60 32.07 7.47
CA LYS A 38 -10.36 32.96 6.59
C LYS A 38 -10.91 32.21 5.38
N VAL A 39 -10.10 31.45 4.66
CA VAL A 39 -10.54 30.69 3.47
C VAL A 39 -11.58 29.64 3.85
N THR A 40 -11.37 28.95 4.96
CA THR A 40 -12.34 27.97 5.50
C THR A 40 -13.69 28.62 5.80
N ARG A 41 -13.69 29.82 6.39
CA ARG A 41 -14.93 30.59 6.64
C ARG A 41 -15.61 31.03 5.34
N LEU A 42 -14.85 31.49 4.35
CA LEU A 42 -15.37 31.86 3.03
C LEU A 42 -16.07 30.67 2.36
N GLN A 43 -15.43 29.50 2.35
CA GLN A 43 -16.02 28.27 1.80
C GLN A 43 -17.30 27.87 2.55
N LYS A 44 -17.30 27.91 3.88
CA LYS A 44 -18.49 27.59 4.71
C LYS A 44 -19.67 28.52 4.44
N LEU A 45 -19.41 29.79 4.11
CA LEU A 45 -20.42 30.78 3.77
C LEU A 45 -20.87 30.72 2.30
N GLY A 46 -20.30 29.81 1.50
CA GLY A 46 -20.67 29.63 0.08
C GLY A 46 -19.84 30.46 -0.91
N PHE A 47 -18.80 31.16 -0.48
CA PHE A 47 -17.91 31.95 -1.35
C PHE A 47 -16.84 31.10 -2.02
N THR A 48 -17.21 29.95 -2.59
CA THR A 48 -16.26 28.99 -3.20
C THR A 48 -15.55 29.56 -4.43
N SER A 49 -16.14 30.52 -5.13
CA SER A 49 -15.59 31.14 -6.35
C SER A 49 -14.84 32.45 -6.10
N SER A 50 -14.64 32.85 -4.84
CA SER A 50 -13.86 34.06 -4.52
C SER A 50 -12.39 33.86 -4.93
N SER A 51 -11.76 34.89 -5.50
CA SER A 51 -10.33 34.84 -5.89
C SER A 51 -9.44 34.37 -4.75
N GLN A 52 -9.70 34.83 -3.52
CA GLN A 52 -8.95 34.43 -2.33
C GLN A 52 -8.99 32.92 -2.06
N VAL A 53 -10.13 32.29 -2.34
CA VAL A 53 -10.33 30.84 -2.17
C VAL A 53 -9.61 30.09 -3.29
N VAL A 54 -9.83 30.51 -4.54
CA VAL A 54 -9.22 29.88 -5.72
C VAL A 54 -7.69 29.94 -5.65
N ASP A 55 -7.13 31.11 -5.32
CA ASP A 55 -5.68 31.33 -5.23
C ASP A 55 -5.03 30.50 -4.10
N SER A 56 -5.78 30.23 -3.03
CA SER A 56 -5.28 29.48 -1.87
C SER A 56 -5.58 27.98 -1.95
N GLN A 57 -6.39 27.54 -2.90
CA GLN A 57 -6.95 26.19 -2.91
C GLN A 57 -5.88 25.11 -3.01
N GLN A 58 -4.92 25.27 -3.92
CA GLN A 58 -3.85 24.28 -4.12
C GLN A 58 -2.94 24.16 -2.89
N GLU A 59 -2.67 25.27 -2.21
CA GLU A 59 -1.84 25.30 -0.99
C GLU A 59 -2.57 24.61 0.17
N LEU A 60 -3.87 24.89 0.34
CA LEU A 60 -4.70 24.28 1.38
C LEU A 60 -4.91 22.79 1.14
N GLU A 61 -5.10 22.34 -0.10
CA GLU A 61 -5.20 20.92 -0.43
C GLU A 61 -3.90 20.17 -0.15
N LYS A 62 -2.74 20.79 -0.43
CA LYS A 62 -1.42 20.24 -0.07
C LYS A 62 -1.27 20.12 1.45
N ARG A 63 -1.63 21.19 2.18
CA ARG A 63 -1.61 21.18 3.65
C ARG A 63 -2.55 20.13 4.23
N GLU A 64 -3.76 19.99 3.70
CA GLU A 64 -4.71 18.99 4.18
C GLU A 64 -4.16 17.56 4.01
N LYS A 65 -3.52 17.28 2.86
CA LYS A 65 -2.82 16.00 2.64
C LYS A 65 -1.68 15.80 3.64
N ALA A 66 -0.86 16.82 3.87
CA ALA A 66 0.24 16.78 4.84
C ALA A 66 -0.28 16.52 6.27
N VAL A 67 -1.38 17.18 6.69
CA VAL A 67 -2.02 16.93 8.00
C VAL A 67 -2.49 15.48 8.12
N LYS A 68 -3.13 14.93 7.08
CA LYS A 68 -3.57 13.52 7.09
C LYS A 68 -2.38 12.55 7.18
N GLN A 69 -1.30 12.83 6.44
CA GLN A 69 -0.08 12.02 6.48
C GLN A 69 0.63 12.10 7.83
N ALA A 70 0.81 13.29 8.40
CA ALA A 70 1.44 13.45 9.71
C ALA A 70 0.64 12.71 10.80
N ARG A 71 -0.69 12.86 10.78
CA ARG A 71 -1.58 12.20 11.73
C ARG A 71 -1.48 10.68 11.66
N ILE A 72 -1.55 10.08 10.48
CA ILE A 72 -1.51 8.62 10.35
C ILE A 72 -0.17 8.05 10.83
N ILE A 73 0.95 8.72 10.51
CA ILE A 73 2.29 8.30 10.95
C ILE A 73 2.39 8.36 12.49
N GLN A 74 1.91 9.45 13.10
CA GLN A 74 1.91 9.61 14.55
C GLN A 74 1.01 8.57 15.24
N ASP A 75 -0.20 8.35 14.73
CA ASP A 75 -1.15 7.37 15.28
C ASP A 75 -0.57 5.95 15.27
N TYR A 76 0.13 5.55 14.20
CA TYR A 76 0.81 4.25 14.15
C TYR A 76 2.06 4.21 15.04
N SER A 77 2.85 5.27 15.12
CA SER A 77 4.03 5.33 15.99
C SER A 77 3.69 5.19 17.47
N LEU A 78 2.52 5.70 17.89
CA LEU A 78 2.05 5.55 19.28
C LEU A 78 1.56 4.13 19.57
N ARG A 79 0.87 3.51 18.60
CA ARG A 79 0.25 2.19 18.78
C ARG A 79 1.21 1.03 18.58
N TYR A 80 2.22 1.21 17.73
CA TYR A 80 3.24 0.21 17.41
C TYR A 80 4.64 0.81 17.60
N PRO A 81 5.09 1.10 18.84
CA PRO A 81 6.35 1.83 19.08
C PRO A 81 7.60 1.15 18.53
N ASN A 82 7.54 -0.18 18.37
CA ASN A 82 8.65 -0.99 17.88
C ASN A 82 8.61 -1.22 16.36
N GLN A 83 7.57 -0.76 15.67
CA GLN A 83 7.41 -0.92 14.22
C GLN A 83 7.35 0.45 13.54
N LYS A 84 8.09 0.60 12.46
CA LYS A 84 8.08 1.83 11.67
C LYS A 84 6.95 1.80 10.65
N PHE A 85 6.15 2.86 10.61
CA PHE A 85 5.14 3.03 9.57
C PHE A 85 5.77 3.59 8.29
N ILE A 86 5.35 3.05 7.15
CA ILE A 86 5.76 3.51 5.84
C ILE A 86 4.56 3.52 4.89
N THR A 87 4.44 4.56 4.06
CA THR A 87 3.33 4.65 3.09
C THR A 87 3.55 3.74 1.88
N LYS A 88 2.47 3.37 1.18
CA LYS A 88 2.58 2.57 -0.06
C LYS A 88 3.50 3.21 -1.10
N ALA A 89 3.36 4.52 -1.31
CA ALA A 89 4.17 5.27 -2.27
C ALA A 89 5.68 5.26 -1.92
N GLN A 90 6.02 5.25 -0.63
CA GLN A 90 7.42 5.16 -0.22
C GLN A 90 7.98 3.75 -0.43
N VAL A 91 7.20 2.70 -0.14
CA VAL A 91 7.60 1.32 -0.46
C VAL A 91 7.85 1.19 -1.96
N GLU A 92 6.96 1.73 -2.79
CA GLU A 92 7.13 1.77 -4.25
C GLU A 92 8.45 2.44 -4.68
N GLN A 93 8.73 3.64 -4.16
CA GLN A 93 9.95 4.38 -4.47
C GLN A 93 11.22 3.64 -4.03
N ILE A 94 11.19 3.02 -2.85
CA ILE A 94 12.33 2.24 -2.35
C ILE A 94 12.51 0.98 -3.22
N CYS A 95 11.44 0.25 -3.51
CA CYS A 95 11.49 -0.92 -4.37
C CYS A 95 12.01 -0.59 -5.78
N GLU A 96 11.59 0.51 -6.37
CA GLU A 96 12.09 0.97 -7.67
C GLU A 96 13.58 1.33 -7.61
N LYS A 97 13.98 2.12 -6.60
CA LYS A 97 15.37 2.57 -6.41
C LYS A 97 16.35 1.39 -6.24
N TYR A 98 15.96 0.38 -5.47
CA TYR A 98 16.81 -0.77 -5.15
C TYR A 98 16.47 -2.03 -5.96
N LYS A 99 15.57 -1.92 -6.95
CA LYS A 99 15.14 -3.03 -7.83
C LYS A 99 14.59 -4.24 -7.07
N LEU A 100 13.82 -3.98 -6.01
CA LEU A 100 13.15 -4.99 -5.20
C LEU A 100 11.72 -5.23 -5.70
N VAL A 101 11.21 -6.44 -5.49
CA VAL A 101 9.82 -6.82 -5.71
C VAL A 101 9.13 -6.94 -4.36
N CYS A 102 7.97 -6.29 -4.21
CA CYS A 102 7.12 -6.40 -3.02
C CYS A 102 5.97 -7.36 -3.32
N GLY A 103 5.91 -8.51 -2.65
CA GLY A 103 4.86 -9.50 -2.92
C GLY A 103 4.44 -10.29 -1.69
N PRO A 104 3.39 -11.12 -1.78
CA PRO A 104 2.90 -11.88 -0.64
C PRO A 104 3.93 -12.94 -0.23
N ILE A 105 4.10 -13.13 1.08
CA ILE A 105 5.09 -14.09 1.62
C ILE A 105 4.90 -15.52 1.10
N LYS A 106 3.69 -15.92 0.66
CA LYS A 106 3.41 -17.26 0.09
C LYS A 106 4.16 -17.55 -1.21
N GLN A 107 4.57 -16.51 -1.91
CA GLN A 107 5.32 -16.61 -3.15
C GLN A 107 6.84 -16.57 -2.93
N TYR A 108 7.30 -16.21 -1.74
CA TYR A 108 8.72 -16.17 -1.40
C TYR A 108 9.29 -17.59 -1.30
N THR A 109 10.47 -17.79 -1.89
CA THR A 109 11.20 -19.06 -1.94
C THR A 109 12.59 -18.98 -1.31
N GLY A 110 13.02 -17.80 -0.89
CA GLY A 110 14.32 -17.62 -0.26
C GLY A 110 14.36 -18.12 1.19
N PHE A 111 15.54 -18.04 1.78
CA PHE A 111 15.78 -18.47 3.16
C PHE A 111 15.12 -17.53 4.18
N VAL A 112 14.51 -18.10 5.21
CA VAL A 112 13.88 -17.36 6.32
C VAL A 112 14.62 -17.69 7.61
N PRO A 113 15.35 -16.73 8.21
CA PRO A 113 16.06 -16.92 9.47
C PRO A 113 15.09 -17.07 10.65
N GLU A 114 15.48 -17.86 11.64
CA GLU A 114 14.65 -18.21 12.80
C GLU A 114 14.27 -16.96 13.63
N LYS A 115 15.18 -15.99 13.73
CA LYS A 115 14.93 -14.70 14.39
C LYS A 115 13.77 -13.96 13.72
N ASN A 116 13.83 -13.81 12.40
CA ASN A 116 12.79 -13.11 11.62
C ASN A 116 11.46 -13.86 11.69
N LEU A 117 11.48 -15.20 11.66
CA LEU A 117 10.29 -16.02 11.83
C LEU A 117 9.61 -15.76 13.18
N LYS A 118 10.37 -15.78 14.29
CA LYS A 118 9.85 -15.47 15.64
C LYS A 118 9.28 -14.07 15.74
N GLU A 119 9.92 -13.08 15.13
CA GLU A 119 9.42 -11.70 15.10
C GLU A 119 8.05 -11.63 14.38
N ILE A 120 7.92 -12.29 13.23
CA ILE A 120 6.65 -12.39 12.48
C ILE A 120 5.57 -13.11 13.30
N GLU A 121 5.90 -14.24 13.93
CA GLU A 121 4.97 -15.03 14.75
C GLU A 121 4.49 -14.30 16.00
N SER A 122 5.35 -13.47 16.60
CA SER A 122 5.02 -12.70 17.81
C SER A 122 4.16 -11.48 17.52
N PHE A 123 4.20 -10.96 16.29
CA PHE A 123 3.52 -9.73 15.94
C PHE A 123 1.99 -9.89 15.92
N ARG A 124 1.27 -8.89 16.44
CA ARG A 124 -0.19 -8.85 16.45
C ARG A 124 -0.67 -7.47 16.00
N LEU A 125 -1.52 -7.45 14.99
CA LEU A 125 -2.17 -6.23 14.51
C LEU A 125 -3.46 -5.99 15.28
N ASN A 126 -3.78 -4.73 15.59
CA ASN A 126 -5.09 -4.37 16.10
C ASN A 126 -6.14 -4.51 14.97
N ARG A 127 -7.30 -5.11 15.29
CA ARG A 127 -8.39 -5.33 14.31
C ARG A 127 -8.87 -4.04 13.64
N THR A 128 -8.78 -2.90 14.33
CA THR A 128 -9.18 -1.61 13.74
C THR A 128 -8.24 -1.13 12.63
N ASP A 129 -7.01 -1.64 12.61
CA ASP A 129 -5.97 -1.29 11.65
C ASP A 129 -5.82 -2.32 10.53
N GLU A 130 -6.48 -3.46 10.67
CA GLU A 130 -6.52 -4.49 9.63
C GLU A 130 -7.20 -3.90 8.39
N PRO A 131 -6.49 -3.84 7.26
CA PRO A 131 -7.07 -3.36 6.02
C PRO A 131 -7.95 -4.45 5.43
N THR A 132 -9.14 -4.06 4.98
CA THR A 132 -10.05 -4.94 4.26
C THR A 132 -9.74 -4.84 2.78
N PHE A 133 -9.48 -5.97 2.14
CA PHE A 133 -9.30 -6.06 0.69
C PHE A 133 -10.47 -6.79 0.04
N TYR A 134 -10.83 -6.35 -1.16
CA TYR A 134 -11.79 -7.01 -2.03
C TYR A 134 -11.08 -7.59 -3.24
N GLN A 135 -11.12 -8.91 -3.37
CA GLN A 135 -10.65 -9.63 -4.53
C GLN A 135 -11.75 -9.67 -5.59
N ILE A 136 -11.46 -9.19 -6.79
CA ILE A 136 -12.36 -9.22 -7.94
C ILE A 136 -12.29 -10.60 -8.59
N ASP A 137 -13.36 -11.36 -8.43
CA ASP A 137 -13.46 -12.73 -8.94
C ASP A 137 -13.92 -12.72 -10.40
N GLU A 138 -14.94 -11.92 -10.72
CA GLU A 138 -15.52 -11.84 -12.06
C GLU A 138 -15.99 -10.41 -12.39
N VAL A 139 -15.86 -10.01 -13.66
CA VAL A 139 -16.33 -8.72 -14.17
C VAL A 139 -17.19 -8.95 -15.41
N GLY A 140 -18.45 -8.52 -15.36
CA GLY A 140 -19.32 -8.50 -16.53
C GLY A 140 -19.25 -7.15 -17.22
N THR A 141 -19.09 -7.15 -18.55
CA THR A 141 -18.91 -5.94 -19.36
C THR A 141 -20.00 -5.78 -20.42
N ARG A 142 -20.22 -4.55 -20.89
CA ARG A 142 -21.03 -4.30 -22.08
C ARG A 142 -20.45 -4.98 -23.32
N ARG A 143 -21.32 -5.30 -24.29
CA ARG A 143 -20.92 -5.85 -25.59
C ARG A 143 -20.05 -4.81 -26.34
N GLY A 144 -18.87 -5.23 -26.81
CA GLY A 144 -17.91 -4.34 -27.47
C GLY A 144 -16.94 -3.62 -26.53
N ALA A 145 -16.97 -3.92 -25.22
CA ALA A 145 -16.01 -3.39 -24.25
C ALA A 145 -14.55 -3.71 -24.64
N ASN A 146 -13.66 -2.76 -24.33
CA ASN A 146 -12.22 -2.95 -24.54
C ASN A 146 -11.63 -3.89 -23.49
N MET A 147 -11.79 -5.19 -23.69
CA MET A 147 -11.32 -6.24 -22.79
C MET A 147 -9.81 -6.17 -22.54
N LYS A 148 -9.01 -5.72 -23.52
CA LYS A 148 -7.57 -5.58 -23.36
C LYS A 148 -7.22 -4.54 -22.29
N LYS A 149 -7.95 -3.41 -22.28
CA LYS A 149 -7.75 -2.34 -21.29
C LYS A 149 -8.19 -2.80 -19.89
N LEU A 150 -9.34 -3.47 -19.80
CA LEU A 150 -9.85 -4.03 -18.54
C LEU A 150 -8.88 -5.05 -17.95
N VAL A 151 -8.44 -6.03 -18.74
CA VAL A 151 -7.48 -7.05 -18.28
C VAL A 151 -6.15 -6.42 -17.87
N ALA A 152 -5.65 -5.41 -18.60
CA ALA A 152 -4.45 -4.70 -18.22
C ALA A 152 -4.60 -3.97 -16.88
N TYR A 153 -5.74 -3.33 -16.63
CA TYR A 153 -6.03 -2.66 -15.36
C TYR A 153 -6.20 -3.65 -14.20
N LEU A 154 -6.99 -4.71 -14.37
CA LEU A 154 -7.17 -5.73 -13.32
C LEU A 154 -5.85 -6.41 -12.97
N ASN A 155 -5.00 -6.70 -13.95
CA ASN A 155 -3.65 -7.17 -13.70
C ASN A 155 -2.78 -6.09 -13.03
N LYS A 156 -2.96 -4.79 -13.33
CA LYS A 156 -2.20 -3.73 -12.65
C LYS A 156 -2.52 -3.70 -11.15
N ILE A 157 -3.78 -3.91 -10.77
CA ILE A 157 -4.22 -3.90 -9.36
C ILE A 157 -4.22 -5.29 -8.70
N ASN A 158 -3.71 -6.32 -9.38
CA ASN A 158 -3.84 -7.72 -8.99
C ASN A 158 -5.26 -8.16 -8.61
N HIS A 159 -6.29 -7.60 -9.24
CA HIS A 159 -7.67 -7.85 -8.86
C HIS A 159 -7.98 -7.52 -7.38
N LEU A 160 -7.16 -6.71 -6.69
CA LEU A 160 -7.35 -6.36 -5.29
C LEU A 160 -7.59 -4.86 -5.16
N ILE A 161 -8.64 -4.50 -4.44
CA ILE A 161 -8.95 -3.11 -4.08
C ILE A 161 -9.04 -3.02 -2.56
N GLU A 162 -8.30 -2.10 -1.96
CA GLU A 162 -8.43 -1.80 -0.54
C GLU A 162 -9.71 -1.01 -0.29
N HIS A 163 -10.43 -1.34 0.77
CA HIS A 163 -11.68 -0.67 1.14
C HIS A 163 -11.54 0.86 1.21
N ASP A 164 -10.43 1.37 1.74
CA ASP A 164 -10.22 2.81 1.92
C ASP A 164 -10.01 3.56 0.58
N GLU A 165 -9.62 2.85 -0.50
CA GLU A 165 -9.50 3.41 -1.85
C GLU A 165 -10.87 3.67 -2.51
N LEU A 166 -11.94 3.11 -1.96
CA LEU A 166 -13.31 3.30 -2.46
C LEU A 166 -13.93 4.64 -2.01
N GLY A 167 -13.20 5.46 -1.25
CA GLY A 167 -13.70 6.76 -0.78
C GLY A 167 -14.87 6.63 0.21
N ILE A 168 -15.00 5.47 0.86
CA ILE A 168 -16.01 5.16 1.88
C ILE A 168 -15.56 5.82 3.19
N GLY A 169 -15.45 7.15 3.20
CA GLY A 169 -15.17 7.90 4.43
C GLY A 169 -16.33 7.73 5.40
N SER A 170 -16.18 6.86 6.42
CA SER A 170 -17.18 6.64 7.48
C SER A 170 -18.62 6.38 7.00
N TYR A 171 -18.83 5.91 5.77
CA TYR A 171 -20.17 5.46 5.37
C TYR A 171 -20.46 4.21 6.17
N ASP A 172 -21.24 4.42 7.21
CA ASP A 172 -21.73 3.39 8.08
C ASP A 172 -22.59 2.43 7.24
N LEU A 173 -21.98 1.36 6.73
CA LEU A 173 -22.70 0.29 6.01
C LEU A 173 -23.79 -0.32 6.91
N THR A 174 -23.77 -0.06 8.22
CA THR A 174 -24.83 -0.44 9.15
C THR A 174 -26.08 0.47 9.07
N LYS A 175 -25.99 1.68 8.50
CA LYS A 175 -27.17 2.53 8.21
C LYS A 175 -28.07 1.96 7.11
N TYR A 176 -27.52 1.11 6.24
CA TYR A 176 -28.28 0.46 5.15
C TYR A 176 -28.79 -0.92 5.56
N GLY A 177 -29.36 -1.03 6.76
CA GLY A 177 -30.06 -2.21 7.23
C GLY A 177 -29.15 -3.42 7.46
N SER A 178 -29.35 -4.08 8.59
CA SER A 178 -28.76 -5.37 8.95
C SER A 178 -29.30 -6.51 8.06
N GLY A 179 -29.15 -6.40 6.74
CA GLY A 179 -29.50 -7.42 5.77
C GLY A 179 -28.40 -7.52 4.71
N SER A 180 -27.85 -8.72 4.54
CA SER A 180 -26.72 -9.07 3.66
C SER A 180 -26.80 -8.56 2.21
N TYR A 181 -27.96 -8.09 1.75
CA TYR A 181 -28.19 -7.62 0.39
C TYR A 181 -27.81 -6.14 0.19
N GLY A 182 -28.11 -5.25 1.15
CA GLY A 182 -27.92 -3.80 0.97
C GLY A 182 -26.45 -3.38 0.86
N SER A 183 -25.61 -3.91 1.75
CA SER A 183 -24.16 -3.67 1.75
C SER A 183 -23.48 -4.22 0.50
N HIS A 184 -23.95 -5.35 -0.03
CA HIS A 184 -23.39 -5.96 -1.23
C HIS A 184 -23.58 -5.08 -2.47
N TYR A 185 -24.79 -4.50 -2.66
CA TYR A 185 -25.07 -3.61 -3.80
C TYR A 185 -24.26 -2.31 -3.74
N VAL A 186 -24.11 -1.71 -2.56
CA VAL A 186 -23.32 -0.49 -2.40
C VAL A 186 -21.86 -0.76 -2.76
N LEU A 187 -21.30 -1.84 -2.22
CA LEU A 187 -19.91 -2.18 -2.45
C LEU A 187 -19.65 -2.61 -3.91
N GLU A 188 -20.55 -3.40 -4.50
CA GLU A 188 -20.48 -3.73 -5.93
C GLU A 188 -20.49 -2.46 -6.78
N ARG A 189 -21.37 -1.50 -6.48
CA ARG A 189 -21.44 -0.21 -7.19
C ARG A 189 -20.14 0.58 -7.05
N LEU A 190 -19.56 0.66 -5.85
CA LEU A 190 -18.31 1.38 -5.64
C LEU A 190 -17.13 0.74 -6.38
N LEU A 191 -17.05 -0.58 -6.37
CA LEU A 191 -16.06 -1.32 -7.15
C LEU A 191 -16.22 -1.06 -8.66
N LYS A 192 -17.46 -1.07 -9.17
CA LYS A 192 -17.76 -0.70 -10.57
C LYS A 192 -17.31 0.71 -10.88
N ASP A 193 -17.73 1.68 -10.08
CA ASP A 193 -17.43 3.09 -10.28
C ASP A 193 -15.92 3.33 -10.26
N ARG A 194 -15.19 2.67 -9.35
CA ARG A 194 -13.73 2.71 -9.28
C ARG A 194 -13.09 2.19 -10.56
N ILE A 195 -13.46 0.98 -11.01
CA ILE A 195 -12.90 0.36 -12.22
C ILE A 195 -13.23 1.21 -13.45
N ASN A 196 -14.47 1.63 -13.60
CA ASN A 196 -14.94 2.43 -14.74
C ASN A 196 -14.25 3.81 -14.79
N THR A 197 -14.05 4.46 -13.65
CA THR A 197 -13.33 5.74 -13.56
C THR A 197 -11.87 5.60 -14.00
N GLU A 198 -11.17 4.57 -13.54
CA GLU A 198 -9.77 4.30 -13.95
C GLU A 198 -9.66 3.92 -15.44
N LEU A 199 -10.70 3.27 -15.98
CA LEU A 199 -10.80 2.99 -17.40
C LEU A 199 -11.24 4.21 -18.23
N GLY A 200 -11.67 5.31 -17.62
CA GLY A 200 -12.19 6.49 -18.31
C GLY A 200 -13.45 6.19 -19.13
N ASP A 201 -14.19 5.15 -18.76
CA ASP A 201 -15.43 4.72 -19.42
C ASP A 201 -16.42 4.33 -18.34
N HIS A 202 -17.29 5.28 -17.98
CA HIS A 202 -18.20 5.19 -16.83
C HIS A 202 -19.21 4.04 -16.88
N ASP A 203 -19.26 3.32 -18.00
CA ASP A 203 -20.32 2.37 -18.32
C ASP A 203 -19.81 1.01 -18.84
N LEU A 204 -18.49 0.79 -18.87
CA LEU A 204 -17.90 -0.43 -19.41
C LEU A 204 -18.25 -1.67 -18.58
N VAL A 205 -18.08 -1.57 -17.26
CA VAL A 205 -18.34 -2.63 -16.30
C VAL A 205 -19.79 -2.56 -15.82
N GLN A 206 -20.53 -3.65 -16.02
CA GLN A 206 -21.94 -3.78 -15.63
C GLN A 206 -22.13 -4.55 -14.32
N THR A 207 -21.29 -5.56 -14.06
CA THR A 207 -21.34 -6.41 -12.85
C THR A 207 -19.93 -6.68 -12.34
N VAL A 208 -19.79 -6.75 -11.01
CA VAL A 208 -18.53 -7.14 -10.36
C VAL A 208 -18.87 -8.16 -9.29
N ARG A 209 -18.31 -9.36 -9.40
CA ARG A 209 -18.29 -10.33 -8.30
C ARG A 209 -16.98 -10.22 -7.56
N TYR A 210 -17.07 -10.28 -6.24
CA TYR A 210 -15.92 -10.11 -5.37
C TYR A 210 -16.06 -10.94 -4.10
N SER A 211 -14.90 -11.18 -3.49
CA SER A 211 -14.75 -11.83 -2.20
C SER A 211 -13.91 -10.95 -1.28
N SER A 212 -14.23 -10.93 0.02
CA SER A 212 -13.38 -10.26 1.01
C SER A 212 -12.19 -11.15 1.33
N VAL A 213 -10.99 -10.59 1.29
CA VAL A 213 -9.76 -11.31 1.62
C VAL A 213 -8.98 -10.55 2.70
N ASN A 214 -8.39 -11.33 3.61
CA ASN A 214 -7.56 -10.77 4.68
C ASN A 214 -6.21 -10.33 4.12
N ALA A 215 -5.67 -9.26 4.72
CA ALA A 215 -4.33 -8.80 4.46
C ALA A 215 -3.31 -9.91 4.78
N GLN A 216 -2.45 -10.24 3.80
CA GLN A 216 -1.32 -11.14 4.02
C GLN A 216 -0.05 -10.31 4.20
N PHE A 217 0.89 -10.80 5.00
CA PHE A 217 2.23 -10.22 5.07
C PHE A 217 2.83 -10.10 3.66
N GLN A 218 3.51 -9.00 3.44
CA GLN A 218 4.25 -8.72 2.23
C GLN A 218 5.74 -8.81 2.51
N ILE A 219 6.53 -9.09 1.49
CA ILE A 219 7.97 -9.16 1.57
C ILE A 219 8.57 -8.42 0.37
N CYS A 220 9.47 -7.49 0.66
CA CYS A 220 10.29 -6.82 -0.34
C CYS A 220 11.57 -7.63 -0.50
N ALA A 221 11.74 -8.30 -1.63
CA ALA A 221 12.87 -9.17 -1.90
C ALA A 221 13.27 -9.11 -3.38
N PRO A 222 14.42 -9.67 -3.77
CA PRO A 222 14.81 -9.79 -5.17
C PRO A 222 13.82 -10.65 -5.95
N SER A 223 13.64 -10.35 -7.23
CA SER A 223 12.75 -11.12 -8.10
C SER A 223 13.11 -12.61 -8.22
N LYS A 224 14.37 -12.99 -7.99
CA LYS A 224 14.83 -14.39 -8.01
C LYS A 224 14.27 -15.25 -6.86
N ASP A 225 13.91 -14.61 -5.75
CA ASP A 225 13.43 -15.31 -4.54
C ASP A 225 11.91 -15.43 -4.51
N PHE A 226 11.26 -15.31 -5.66
CA PHE A 226 9.83 -15.55 -5.83
C PHE A 226 9.59 -16.72 -6.79
N LYS A 227 8.52 -17.48 -6.53
CA LYS A 227 8.07 -18.56 -7.44
C LYS A 227 7.84 -18.00 -8.84
N GLN A 228 8.66 -18.46 -9.80
CA GLN A 228 8.42 -18.26 -11.23
C GLN A 228 7.35 -19.23 -11.71
N GLU A 229 6.09 -18.99 -11.36
CA GLU A 229 5.01 -19.74 -12.00
C GLU A 229 4.85 -19.27 -13.46
N ASN A 230 4.51 -20.19 -14.36
CA ASN A 230 4.00 -19.91 -15.72
C ASN A 230 2.62 -19.22 -15.68
N THR A 231 2.39 -18.37 -14.69
CA THR A 231 1.21 -17.53 -14.58
C THR A 231 1.38 -16.37 -15.54
N LYS A 232 0.47 -16.28 -16.51
CA LYS A 232 0.24 -15.06 -17.28
C LYS A 232 0.13 -13.88 -16.31
N LYS A 233 1.21 -13.11 -16.12
CA LYS A 233 1.24 -11.80 -15.47
C LYS A 233 0.22 -11.65 -14.33
N THR A 234 0.27 -12.53 -13.33
CA THR A 234 -0.53 -12.34 -12.11
C THR A 234 0.07 -11.19 -11.34
N GLY A 235 -0.71 -10.12 -11.33
CA GLY A 235 -0.40 -8.75 -11.04
C GLY A 235 -0.03 -8.36 -9.62
N PHE A 236 0.45 -9.25 -8.76
CA PHE A 236 0.91 -8.84 -7.44
C PHE A 236 2.32 -8.25 -7.60
N PHE A 237 2.38 -6.97 -7.99
CA PHE A 237 3.61 -6.17 -8.01
C PHE A 237 4.81 -6.77 -8.80
N LEU A 238 4.56 -7.57 -9.84
CA LEU A 238 5.64 -8.19 -10.64
C LEU A 238 5.90 -7.54 -12.01
N SER A 239 5.40 -6.33 -12.26
CA SER A 239 5.65 -5.68 -13.55
C SER A 239 5.86 -4.18 -13.50
N LEU A 240 6.76 -3.68 -12.67
CA LEU A 240 7.55 -2.51 -13.06
C LEU A 240 9.00 -2.74 -12.64
N ILE A 241 9.88 -2.72 -13.64
CA ILE A 241 11.35 -2.78 -13.58
C ILE A 241 11.91 -4.20 -13.55
N GLN A 242 12.07 -4.79 -14.73
CA GLN A 242 13.15 -5.77 -14.95
C GLN A 242 14.46 -4.98 -15.14
N PRO A 243 15.41 -5.02 -14.20
CA PRO A 243 16.73 -4.48 -14.47
C PRO A 243 17.41 -5.34 -15.54
N LYS A 244 17.65 -4.74 -16.71
CA LYS A 244 18.74 -5.17 -17.58
C LYS A 244 20.04 -4.96 -16.80
N ALA A 245 20.88 -5.99 -16.82
CA ALA A 245 22.21 -6.09 -16.21
C ALA A 245 22.27 -6.71 -14.80
N VAL A 246 22.96 -7.85 -14.79
CA VAL A 246 23.45 -8.65 -13.66
C VAL A 246 24.29 -7.78 -12.73
N ILE A 247 23.94 -7.68 -11.44
CA ILE A 247 24.83 -7.10 -10.42
C ILE A 247 24.61 -7.85 -9.08
N GLN A 248 25.71 -8.46 -8.61
CA GLN A 248 26.10 -8.81 -7.25
C GLN A 248 25.05 -9.39 -6.28
N GLU A 249 25.20 -10.67 -5.97
CA GLU A 249 24.32 -11.46 -5.11
C GLU A 249 24.47 -11.16 -3.61
N ILE A 250 23.81 -10.14 -3.06
CA ILE A 250 23.42 -10.13 -1.64
C ILE A 250 22.19 -9.24 -1.47
N LEU A 251 21.05 -9.78 -1.02
CA LEU A 251 19.83 -9.00 -0.84
C LEU A 251 19.00 -9.54 0.32
N ASP A 252 18.93 -8.76 1.40
CA ASP A 252 18.18 -9.03 2.62
C ASP A 252 16.71 -8.58 2.42
N PRO A 253 15.74 -9.49 2.52
CA PRO A 253 14.35 -9.11 2.42
C PRO A 253 13.89 -8.21 3.58
N VAL A 254 12.75 -7.55 3.38
CA VAL A 254 12.05 -6.80 4.43
C VAL A 254 10.60 -7.27 4.47
N VAL A 255 10.12 -7.73 5.63
CA VAL A 255 8.71 -8.09 5.82
C VAL A 255 7.92 -6.88 6.26
N LEU A 256 6.79 -6.70 5.60
CA LEU A 256 5.82 -5.64 5.82
C LEU A 256 4.48 -6.24 6.23
N GLN A 257 3.84 -5.67 7.25
CA GLN A 257 2.43 -5.91 7.54
C GLN A 257 1.59 -4.80 6.90
N PRO A 258 0.65 -5.12 5.99
CA PRO A 258 -0.30 -4.14 5.50
C PRO A 258 -1.17 -3.60 6.64
N VAL A 259 -1.34 -2.28 6.65
CA VAL A 259 -2.25 -1.56 7.55
C VAL A 259 -2.99 -0.49 6.75
N LYS A 260 -4.08 0.06 7.27
CA LYS A 260 -4.80 1.15 6.59
C LYS A 260 -3.84 2.28 6.23
N GLY A 261 -3.79 2.62 4.95
CA GLY A 261 -2.95 3.70 4.41
C GLY A 261 -1.47 3.38 4.17
N GLY A 262 -0.98 2.17 4.50
CA GLY A 262 0.44 1.84 4.32
C GLY A 262 0.85 0.48 4.87
N TYR A 263 2.05 0.44 5.45
CA TYR A 263 2.64 -0.76 6.00
C TYR A 263 3.36 -0.48 7.32
N LEU A 264 3.42 -1.48 8.18
CA LEU A 264 4.36 -1.55 9.29
C LEU A 264 5.56 -2.41 8.88
N VAL A 265 6.75 -1.87 9.03
CA VAL A 265 8.01 -2.63 8.86
C VAL A 265 8.15 -3.55 10.06
N LEU A 266 8.04 -4.86 9.84
CA LEU A 266 8.11 -5.84 10.92
C LEU A 266 9.54 -6.26 11.20
N THR A 267 10.22 -6.71 10.15
CA THR A 267 11.56 -7.25 10.26
C THR A 267 12.30 -7.08 8.95
N ALA A 268 13.61 -6.97 9.06
CA ALA A 268 14.54 -6.91 7.96
C ALA A 268 15.60 -7.98 8.20
N TRP A 269 16.01 -8.69 7.16
CA TRP A 269 17.02 -9.72 7.31
C TRP A 269 18.33 -9.03 7.70
N GLY A 270 19.11 -9.67 8.56
CA GLY A 270 20.37 -9.13 9.04
C GLY A 270 21.49 -10.14 8.80
N PRO A 271 22.69 -9.91 9.38
CA PRO A 271 23.79 -10.87 9.31
C PRO A 271 23.42 -12.27 9.86
N GLU A 272 22.32 -12.37 10.62
CA GLU A 272 21.72 -13.62 11.11
C GLU A 272 21.17 -14.52 9.98
N ALA A 273 21.04 -14.03 8.74
CA ALA A 273 20.67 -14.86 7.60
C ALA A 273 21.70 -15.94 7.24
N SER A 274 22.88 -15.93 7.86
CA SER A 274 23.91 -16.97 7.76
C SER A 274 23.79 -18.05 8.84
N ASP A 275 22.61 -18.23 9.44
CA ASP A 275 22.39 -19.11 10.60
C ASP A 275 22.89 -20.56 10.32
N PRO A 276 23.83 -21.09 11.14
CA PRO A 276 24.45 -22.39 10.91
C PRO A 276 23.51 -23.59 11.09
N ILE A 277 22.28 -23.37 11.56
CA ILE A 277 21.26 -24.43 11.75
C ILE A 277 20.88 -25.09 10.40
N VAL A 278 21.15 -24.44 9.26
CA VAL A 278 20.77 -24.93 7.91
C VAL A 278 21.97 -25.20 7.00
N VAL A 279 23.21 -25.18 7.53
CA VAL A 279 24.36 -25.72 6.78
C VAL A 279 24.28 -27.24 6.86
N ASN A 280 23.80 -27.84 5.77
CA ASN A 280 23.67 -29.28 5.59
C ASN A 280 25.04 -29.95 5.88
N GLN A 281 25.21 -30.57 7.05
CA GLN A 281 26.45 -31.26 7.46
C GLN A 281 26.74 -32.56 6.66
N LYS A 282 26.08 -32.77 5.51
CA LYS A 282 26.28 -33.96 4.67
C LYS A 282 26.66 -33.57 3.24
N PHE A 283 27.88 -33.08 3.08
CA PHE A 283 28.72 -33.34 1.90
C PHE A 283 30.19 -33.24 2.33
N ASN A 284 30.68 -34.32 2.96
CA ASN A 284 32.09 -34.74 2.92
C ASN A 284 32.12 -36.08 2.21
#